data_AF-A0A3Q2FZ07-F1
#
_entry.id   AF-A0A3Q2FZ07-F1
#
_cell.length_a   1.000
_cell.length_b   1.000
_cell.length_c   1.000
_cell.angle_alpha   90.00
_cell.angle_beta   90.00
_cell.angle_gamma   90.00
#
_symmetry.space_group_name_H-M   'P 1'
#
loop_
_entity.id
_entity.type
_entity.pdbx_description
1 polymer ?
#
loop_
_entity_poly.entity_id
_entity_poly.type
_entity_poly.pdbx_seq_one_letter_code
_entity_poly.pdbx_strand_id
1 'polypeptide(L)'
;MISSFVCLLLVGLLQETIMAVQMDKLADRKVCGDATCSHVLSMATALDDFIAPDCRFINIKKGQIVYVYSKLVPADGTGVFWSGSVYSERYVDQMGRTGYFPATMVKETQKFADTTIRMRTTDMDFYCD
;
A
#
# COMPACT_ATOMS: atom_id res chain seq x y z
N MET A 1 -37.66 -36.90 4.50
CA MET A 1 -36.21 -36.99 4.24
C MET A 1 -35.77 -36.15 3.03
N ILE A 2 -36.51 -36.14 1.93
CA ILE A 2 -36.12 -35.44 0.67
C ILE A 2 -35.99 -33.91 0.85
N SER A 3 -36.88 -33.28 1.64
CA SER A 3 -36.88 -31.82 1.88
C SER A 3 -35.60 -31.31 2.57
N SER A 4 -35.03 -32.10 3.49
CA SER A 4 -33.82 -31.73 4.24
C SER A 4 -32.57 -31.71 3.35
N PHE A 5 -32.50 -32.61 2.36
CA PHE A 5 -31.42 -32.65 1.38
C PHE A 5 -31.52 -31.50 0.36
N VAL A 6 -32.73 -31.10 -0.01
CA VAL A 6 -32.96 -29.95 -0.89
C VAL A 6 -32.53 -28.65 -0.19
N CYS A 7 -32.85 -28.47 1.10
CA CYS A 7 -32.36 -27.32 1.87
C CYS A 7 -30.83 -27.29 2.00
N LEU A 8 -30.18 -28.43 2.25
CA LEU A 8 -28.71 -28.50 2.33
C LEU A 8 -28.04 -28.17 0.99
N LEU A 9 -28.62 -28.59 -0.14
CA LEU A 9 -28.14 -28.25 -1.48
C LEU A 9 -28.31 -26.76 -1.80
N LEU A 10 -29.40 -26.13 -1.35
CA LEU A 10 -29.63 -24.69 -1.53
C LEU A 10 -28.68 -23.84 -0.68
N VAL A 11 -28.30 -24.31 0.52
CA VAL A 11 -27.31 -23.63 1.37
C VAL A 11 -25.89 -23.80 0.80
N GLY A 12 -25.56 -24.95 0.21
CA GLY A 12 -24.26 -25.17 -0.46
C GLY A 12 -24.04 -24.34 -1.73
N LEU A 13 -25.12 -23.86 -2.36
CA LEU A 13 -25.06 -22.95 -3.53
C LEU A 13 -24.89 -21.47 -3.13
N LEU A 14 -25.02 -21.14 -1.84
CA LEU A 14 -24.74 -19.82 -1.28
C LEU A 14 -23.29 -19.73 -0.75
N GLN A 15 -22.37 -20.56 -1.25
CA GLN A 15 -20.96 -20.36 -0.94
C GLN A 15 -20.54 -19.05 -1.60
N GLU A 16 -20.54 -18.00 -0.77
CA GLU A 16 -20.10 -16.66 -1.14
C GLU A 16 -18.77 -16.81 -1.85
N THR A 17 -18.78 -16.53 -3.14
CA THR A 17 -17.56 -16.27 -3.87
C THR A 17 -17.06 -14.96 -3.29
N ILE A 18 -16.20 -15.04 -2.28
CA ILE A 18 -15.30 -13.94 -1.96
C ILE A 18 -14.44 -13.82 -3.20
N MET A 19 -14.91 -13.02 -4.15
CA MET A 19 -14.10 -12.50 -5.22
C MET A 19 -13.09 -11.62 -4.50
N ALA A 20 -11.99 -12.21 -4.04
CA ALA A 20 -10.80 -11.45 -3.75
C ALA A 20 -10.51 -10.70 -5.05
N VAL A 21 -10.85 -9.41 -5.07
CA VAL A 21 -10.63 -8.56 -6.23
C VAL A 21 -9.12 -8.50 -6.39
N GLN A 22 -8.60 -9.28 -7.35
CA GLN A 22 -7.18 -9.27 -7.65
C GLN A 22 -6.86 -7.90 -8.25
N MET A 23 -6.34 -7.00 -7.42
CA MET A 23 -5.99 -5.65 -7.83
C MET A 23 -4.76 -5.69 -8.73
N ASP A 24 -4.75 -4.86 -9.78
CA ASP A 24 -3.59 -4.75 -10.66
C ASP A 24 -2.35 -4.24 -9.92
N LYS A 25 -1.18 -4.70 -10.33
CA LYS A 25 0.09 -4.20 -9.79
C LYS A 25 0.29 -2.74 -10.15
N LEU A 26 0.69 -1.92 -9.18
CA LEU A 26 1.09 -0.54 -9.46
C LEU A 26 2.45 -0.44 -10.16
N ALA A 27 3.31 -1.44 -9.96
CA ALA A 27 4.61 -1.56 -10.62
C ALA A 27 5.15 -3.00 -10.52
N ASP A 28 6.04 -3.37 -11.43
CA ASP A 28 6.75 -4.67 -11.43
C ASP A 28 7.94 -4.72 -10.48
N ARG A 29 8.47 -3.54 -10.10
CA ARG A 29 9.71 -3.44 -9.32
C ARG A 29 9.63 -2.32 -8.30
N LYS A 30 10.36 -2.50 -7.21
CA LYS A 30 10.50 -1.55 -6.11
C LYS A 30 11.95 -1.41 -5.68
N VAL A 31 12.25 -0.27 -5.09
CA VAL A 31 13.53 0.05 -4.44
C VAL A 31 13.31 0.08 -2.93
N CYS A 32 14.13 -0.64 -2.17
CA CYS A 32 14.05 -0.77 -0.71
C CYS A 32 15.43 -0.61 -0.04
N GLY A 33 15.45 -0.36 1.26
CA GLY A 33 16.68 -0.25 2.06
C GLY A 33 17.31 -1.61 2.39
N ASP A 34 16.50 -2.66 2.38
CA ASP A 34 16.87 -4.05 2.70
C ASP A 34 15.95 -5.04 1.95
N ALA A 35 16.27 -6.34 2.01
CA ALA A 35 15.56 -7.42 1.30
C ALA A 35 14.09 -7.58 1.69
N THR A 36 13.70 -7.08 2.87
CA THR A 36 12.33 -7.16 3.39
C THR A 36 11.60 -5.82 3.36
N CYS A 37 12.24 -4.74 2.88
CA CYS A 37 11.71 -3.39 2.88
C CYS A 37 11.25 -2.94 4.29
N SER A 38 11.92 -3.40 5.34
CA SER A 38 11.60 -3.11 6.74
C SER A 38 12.29 -1.84 7.25
N HIS A 39 13.39 -1.44 6.62
CA HIS A 39 14.12 -0.22 6.94
C HIS A 39 13.56 0.99 6.20
N VAL A 40 13.43 2.10 6.92
CA VAL A 40 13.04 3.40 6.34
C VAL A 40 14.13 3.90 5.41
N LEU A 41 13.76 4.24 4.17
CA LEU A 41 14.63 4.88 3.18
C LEU A 41 14.85 6.35 3.49
N SER A 42 13.76 7.06 3.80
CA SER A 42 13.74 8.50 3.94
C SER A 42 12.54 8.99 4.74
N MET A 43 12.67 10.18 5.31
CA MET A 43 11.57 10.99 5.82
C MET A 43 11.15 12.01 4.76
N ALA A 44 9.85 12.27 4.66
CA ALA A 44 9.29 13.27 3.78
C ALA A 44 8.20 14.08 4.47
N THR A 45 7.98 15.31 4.03
CA THR A 45 6.89 16.17 4.48
C THR A 45 5.85 16.31 3.38
N ALA A 46 4.58 16.09 3.71
CA ALA A 46 3.47 16.25 2.78
C ALA A 46 3.32 17.69 2.31
N LEU A 47 3.23 17.87 1.00
CA LEU A 47 3.07 19.17 0.34
C LEU A 47 1.60 19.59 0.22
N ASP A 48 0.71 18.60 0.11
CA ASP A 48 -0.72 18.80 -0.06
C ASP A 48 -1.52 17.60 0.48
N ASP A 49 -2.83 17.73 0.53
CA ASP A 49 -3.75 16.66 0.90
C ASP A 49 -3.86 15.61 -0.22
N PHE A 50 -3.80 14.33 0.16
CA PHE A 50 -4.04 13.20 -0.72
C PHE A 50 -5.12 12.31 -0.12
N ILE A 51 -6.17 12.05 -0.88
CA ILE A 51 -7.24 11.13 -0.51
C ILE A 51 -7.01 9.80 -1.23
N ALA A 52 -6.90 8.73 -0.46
CA ALA A 52 -6.69 7.38 -0.95
C ALA A 52 -7.84 6.97 -1.89
N PRO A 53 -7.57 6.65 -3.17
CA PRO A 53 -8.61 6.21 -4.11
C PRO A 53 -9.10 4.79 -3.82
N ASP A 54 -8.24 3.95 -3.21
CA ASP A 54 -8.54 2.60 -2.79
C ASP A 54 -7.68 2.19 -1.59
N CYS A 55 -7.87 0.97 -1.10
CA CYS A 55 -7.24 0.42 0.10
C CYS A 55 -5.71 0.26 0.01
N ARG A 56 -5.11 0.28 -1.19
CA ARG A 56 -3.64 0.22 -1.33
C ARG A 56 -2.99 1.53 -0.91
N PHE A 57 -3.75 2.62 -0.92
CA PHE A 57 -3.27 3.95 -0.64
C PHE A 57 -3.59 4.39 0.80
N ILE A 58 -2.79 5.32 1.30
CA ILE A 58 -3.03 6.00 2.58
C ILE A 58 -3.47 7.44 2.35
N ASN A 59 -4.28 7.96 3.26
CA ASN A 59 -4.61 9.38 3.27
C ASN A 59 -3.43 10.17 3.83
N ILE A 60 -3.12 11.29 3.21
CA ILE A 60 -2.08 12.22 3.67
C ILE A 60 -2.71 13.61 3.79
N LYS A 61 -2.35 14.33 4.84
CA LYS A 61 -2.68 15.74 5.04
C LYS A 61 -1.43 16.59 4.90
N LYS A 62 -1.60 17.76 4.31
CA LYS A 62 -0.53 18.75 4.15
C LYS A 62 0.21 18.98 5.48
N GLY A 63 1.54 18.97 5.43
CA GLY A 63 2.41 19.16 6.59
C GLY A 63 2.67 17.90 7.41
N GLN A 64 1.96 16.79 7.19
CA GLN A 64 2.28 15.52 7.87
C GLN A 64 3.66 15.00 7.49
N ILE A 65 4.29 14.30 8.43
CA ILE A 65 5.54 13.59 8.20
C ILE A 65 5.21 12.18 7.73
N VAL A 66 5.93 11.70 6.71
CA VAL A 66 5.80 10.36 6.15
C VAL A 66 7.15 9.67 6.17
N TYR A 67 7.21 8.49 6.77
CA TYR A 67 8.36 7.60 6.65
C TYR A 67 8.19 6.71 5.44
N VAL A 68 9.15 6.78 4.51
CA VAL A 68 9.12 6.07 3.23
C VAL A 68 9.92 4.78 3.36
N TYR A 69 9.30 3.64 3.06
CA TYR A 69 9.94 2.31 3.12
C TYR A 69 10.34 1.78 1.75
N SER A 70 9.57 2.11 0.71
CA SER A 70 9.92 1.71 -0.65
C SER A 70 9.48 2.73 -1.70
N LYS A 71 10.15 2.70 -2.85
CA LYS A 71 9.84 3.54 -4.01
C LYS A 71 9.57 2.62 -5.20
N LEU A 72 8.36 2.67 -5.77
CA LEU A 72 8.04 1.89 -6.96
C LEU A 72 8.82 2.42 -8.16
N VAL A 73 9.28 1.52 -9.00
CA VAL A 73 9.87 1.88 -10.29
C VAL A 73 8.73 1.96 -11.30
N PRO A 74 8.39 3.14 -11.83
CA PRO A 74 7.28 3.28 -12.75
C PRO A 74 7.53 2.45 -14.02
N ALA A 75 6.44 1.93 -14.58
CA ALA A 75 6.44 1.46 -15.96
C ALA A 75 6.16 2.66 -16.88
N ASP A 76 6.43 2.51 -18.17
CA ASP A 76 6.21 3.61 -19.12
C ASP A 76 4.75 4.09 -19.07
N GLY A 77 4.56 5.38 -18.81
CA GLY A 77 3.23 6.00 -18.70
C GLY A 77 2.50 5.79 -17.37
N THR A 78 3.10 5.14 -16.36
CA THR A 78 2.48 5.00 -15.03
C THR A 78 2.97 6.05 -14.03
N GLY A 79 2.16 6.30 -12.99
CA GLY A 79 2.49 7.25 -11.93
C GLY A 79 3.70 6.80 -11.08
N VAL A 80 4.43 7.77 -10.52
CA VAL A 80 5.52 7.52 -9.58
C VAL A 80 4.94 7.42 -8.16
N PHE A 81 4.88 6.20 -7.63
CA PHE A 81 4.33 5.94 -6.29
C PHE A 81 5.41 5.49 -5.31
N TRP A 82 5.33 5.98 -4.09
CA TRP A 82 6.13 5.52 -2.96
C TRP A 82 5.23 4.87 -1.92
N SER A 83 5.81 4.02 -1.08
CA SER A 83 5.13 3.37 0.04
C SER A 83 5.70 3.89 1.35
N GLY A 84 4.82 4.21 2.30
CA GLY A 84 5.19 4.80 3.57
C GLY A 84 4.07 4.75 4.60
N SER A 85 4.36 5.25 5.80
CA SER A 85 3.38 5.43 6.87
C SER A 85 3.42 6.87 7.39
N VAL A 86 2.25 7.38 7.77
CA VAL A 86 2.13 8.72 8.37
C VAL A 86 2.62 8.67 9.82
N TYR A 87 3.46 9.63 10.18
CA TYR A 87 3.83 9.91 11.55
C TYR A 87 3.04 11.12 12.08
N SER A 88 2.55 11.00 13.31
CA SER A 88 1.86 12.06 14.03
C SER A 88 2.10 11.90 15.52
N GLU A 89 2.37 13.01 16.22
CA GLU A 89 2.47 13.01 17.68
C GLU A 89 1.12 12.75 18.36
N ARG A 90 0.02 13.08 17.67
CA ARG A 90 -1.34 12.76 18.09
C ARG A 90 -1.83 11.52 17.37
N TYR A 91 -2.66 10.74 18.05
CA TYR A 91 -3.31 9.59 17.42
C TYR A 91 -4.04 10.00 16.13
N VAL A 92 -3.78 9.27 15.06
CA VAL A 92 -4.49 9.31 13.78
C VAL A 92 -4.76 7.87 13.39
N ASP A 93 -5.95 7.57 12.86
CA ASP A 93 -6.40 6.19 12.60
C ASP A 93 -5.48 5.40 11.66
N GLN A 94 -4.69 6.09 10.83
CA GLN A 94 -3.79 5.47 9.87
C GLN A 94 -2.33 5.40 10.34
N MET A 95 -2.04 5.77 11.59
CA MET A 95 -0.68 5.71 12.12
C MET A 95 -0.17 4.26 12.14
N GLY A 96 1.01 4.03 11.56
CA GLY A 96 1.60 2.69 11.44
C GLY A 96 1.04 1.85 10.30
N ARG A 97 -0.09 2.23 9.68
CA ARG A 97 -0.53 1.61 8.43
C ARG A 97 0.39 2.06 7.29
N THR A 98 0.87 1.09 6.52
CA THR A 98 1.66 1.34 5.33
C THR A 98 0.76 1.35 4.11
N GLY A 99 1.00 2.27 3.18
CA GLY A 99 0.37 2.24 1.87
C GLY A 99 1.01 3.21 0.89
N TYR A 100 0.48 3.24 -0.32
CA TYR A 100 1.03 4.02 -1.42
C TYR A 100 0.51 5.46 -1.43
N PHE A 101 1.32 6.34 -2.03
CA PHE A 101 0.94 7.71 -2.37
C PHE A 101 1.81 8.20 -3.54
N PRO A 102 1.34 9.18 -4.35
CA PRO A 102 2.15 9.75 -5.41
C PRO A 102 3.36 10.48 -4.80
N ALA A 103 4.55 10.25 -5.35
CA ALA A 103 5.78 10.90 -4.88
C ALA A 103 5.71 12.43 -4.93
N THR A 104 4.88 12.98 -5.82
CA THR A 104 4.64 14.43 -5.96
C THR A 104 3.90 15.03 -4.78
N MET A 105 3.23 14.22 -3.94
CA MET A 105 2.50 14.71 -2.76
C MET A 105 3.40 15.00 -1.57
N VAL A 106 4.69 14.65 -1.65
CA VAL A 106 5.63 14.82 -0.54
C VAL A 106 6.94 15.44 -1.02
N LYS A 107 7.64 16.11 -0.10
CA LYS A 107 9.02 16.56 -0.28
C LYS A 107 9.90 15.73 0.63
N GLU A 108 10.83 14.98 0.04
CA GLU A 108 11.85 14.25 0.79
C GLU A 108 12.73 15.24 1.58
N THR A 109 12.81 15.06 2.89
CA THR A 109 13.52 15.98 3.80
C THR A 109 14.79 15.37 4.39
N GLN A 110 14.82 14.06 4.58
CA GLN A 110 15.99 13.35 5.11
C GLN A 110 16.09 11.96 4.50
N LYS A 111 17.29 11.56 4.08
CA LYS A 111 17.59 10.18 3.66
C LYS A 111 18.31 9.45 4.78
N PHE A 112 17.95 8.20 5.00
CA PHE A 112 18.54 7.34 6.03
C PHE A 112 19.30 6.15 5.43
N ALA A 113 18.85 5.65 4.28
CA ALA A 113 19.50 4.51 3.64
C ALA A 113 20.68 4.95 2.76
N ASP A 114 21.88 4.49 3.10
CA ASP A 114 23.10 4.70 2.29
C ASP A 114 23.17 3.76 1.07
N THR A 115 22.55 2.58 1.19
CA THR A 115 22.48 1.57 0.13
C THR A 115 21.04 1.18 -0.12
N THR A 116 20.69 0.98 -1.39
CA THR A 116 19.35 0.53 -1.80
C THR A 116 19.45 -0.69 -2.70
N ILE A 117 18.46 -1.57 -2.61
CA ILE A 117 18.32 -2.71 -3.51
C ILE A 117 17.09 -2.56 -4.40
N ARG A 118 17.17 -3.04 -5.63
CA ARG A 118 16.04 -3.10 -6.57
C ARG A 118 15.56 -4.54 -6.71
N MET A 119 14.28 -4.78 -6.43
CA MET A 119 13.68 -6.12 -6.44
C MET A 119 12.33 -6.13 -7.18
N ARG A 120 11.82 -7.33 -7.48
CA ARG A 120 10.46 -7.51 -8.02
C ARG A 120 9.43 -7.23 -6.93
N THR A 121 8.27 -6.73 -7.33
CA THR A 121 7.09 -6.67 -6.47
C THR A 121 6.39 -8.02 -6.44
N THR A 122 5.73 -8.32 -5.33
CA THR A 122 4.88 -9.51 -5.15
C THR A 122 3.41 -9.10 -5.11
N ASP A 123 2.50 -10.06 -5.17
CA ASP A 123 1.06 -9.75 -5.09
C ASP A 123 0.69 -9.21 -3.69
N MET A 124 1.43 -9.64 -2.66
CA MET A 124 1.31 -9.13 -1.28
C MET A 124 1.67 -7.65 -1.15
N ASP A 125 2.48 -7.09 -2.07
CA ASP A 125 2.81 -5.66 -2.04
C ASP A 125 1.59 -4.78 -2.34
N PHE A 126 0.54 -5.31 -2.97
CA PHE A 126 -0.66 -4.58 -3.38
C PHE A 126 -1.93 -5.16 -2.79
N TYR A 127 -1.80 -6.08 -1.83
CA TYR A 127 -2.93 -6.71 -1.16
C TYR A 127 -3.55 -5.76 -0.13
N CYS A 128 -4.86 -5.88 0.06
CA CYS A 128 -5.61 -5.17 1.09
C CYS A 128 -6.26 -6.20 2.02
N ASP A 129 -6.12 -6.00 3.32
CA ASP A 129 -6.80 -6.78 4.36
C ASP A 129 -8.30 -6.43 4.48
#